data_AF-A0A957T8I2-F1
#
_entry.id   AF-A0A957T8I2-F1
#
_cell.length_a   1.000
_cell.length_b   1.000
_cell.length_c   1.000
_cell.angle_alpha   90.00
_cell.angle_beta   90.00
_cell.angle_gamma   90.00
#
_symmetry.space_group_name_H-M   'P 1'
#
loop_
_entity.id
_entity.type
_entity.pdbx_description
1 polymer ?
#
loop_
_entity_poly.entity_id
_entity_poly.type
_entity_poly.pdbx_seq_one_letter_code
_entity_poly.pdbx_strand_id
1 'polypeptide(L)'
;MSEPRKANRYAMAILEAVLDLWESSLNEVMDAVAQKSNVRSTLESATADVDAKLKALQSAMPKGTPIEVQNFLKLLVQEGDLNLVP
;
A
#
# COMPACT_ATOMS: atom_id res chain seq x y z
N MET A 1 -1.18 28.10 25.19
CA MET A 1 -0.42 27.65 23.99
C MET A 1 -0.56 28.71 22.91
N SER A 2 0.55 29.10 22.27
CA SER A 2 0.52 29.98 21.10
C SER A 2 -0.09 29.26 19.89
N GLU A 3 -0.68 29.99 18.95
CA GLU A 3 -1.35 29.43 17.76
C GLU A 3 -0.45 28.47 16.95
N PRO A 4 0.85 28.74 16.71
CA PRO A 4 1.73 27.80 16.01
C PRO A 4 1.90 26.46 16.73
N ARG A 5 1.91 26.46 18.08
CA ARG A 5 2.02 25.22 18.87
C ARG A 5 0.76 24.37 18.77
N LYS A 6 -0.42 24.99 18.67
CA LYS A 6 -1.68 24.27 18.44
C LYS A 6 -1.74 23.70 17.03
N ALA A 7 -1.37 24.48 16.02
CA ALA A 7 -1.32 24.03 14.63
C ALA A 7 -0.37 22.83 14.46
N ASN A 8 0.83 22.90 15.05
CA ASN A 8 1.78 21.79 15.02
C ASN A 8 1.21 20.51 15.66
N ARG A 9 0.56 20.64 16.83
CA ARG A 9 -0.07 19.50 17.49
C ARG A 9 -1.17 18.85 16.63
N TYR A 10 -2.00 19.64 15.95
CA TYR A 10 -3.02 19.09 15.07
C TYR A 10 -2.42 18.43 13.82
N ALA A 11 -1.38 19.02 13.24
CA ALA A 11 -0.66 18.42 12.12
C ALA A 11 -0.04 17.06 12.51
N MET A 12 0.58 16.97 13.69
CA MET A 12 1.12 15.71 14.21
C MET A 12 0.02 14.66 14.41
N ALA A 13 -1.11 15.03 15.02
CA ALA A 13 -2.21 14.10 15.23
C ALA A 13 -2.81 13.57 13.91
N ILE A 14 -2.90 14.42 12.87
CA ILE A 14 -3.32 13.99 11.54
C ILE A 14 -2.29 13.05 10.93
N LEU A 15 -1.00 13.39 11.04
CA LEU A 15 0.08 12.57 10.50
C LEU A 15 0.09 11.18 11.14
N GLU A 16 0.00 11.09 12.47
CA GLU A 16 -0.09 9.83 13.21
C GLU A 16 -1.28 8.99 12.71
N ALA A 17 -2.48 9.58 12.63
CA ALA A 17 -3.66 8.88 12.16
C ALA A 17 -3.54 8.38 10.70
N VAL A 18 -2.86 9.15 9.84
CA VAL A 18 -2.61 8.75 8.44
C VAL A 18 -1.59 7.61 8.37
N LEU A 19 -0.52 7.68 9.17
CA LEU A 19 0.49 6.62 9.22
C LEU A 19 -0.12 5.29 9.70
N ASP A 20 -0.91 5.31 10.77
CA ASP A 20 -1.59 4.12 11.28
C ASP A 20 -2.55 3.53 10.23
N LEU A 21 -3.30 4.38 9.53
CA LEU A 21 -4.21 3.95 8.46
C LEU A 21 -3.43 3.31 7.29
N TRP A 22 -2.32 3.93 6.88
CA TRP A 22 -1.51 3.43 5.78
C TRP A 22 -0.81 2.13 6.13
N GLU A 23 -0.25 2.00 7.33
CA GLU A 23 0.35 0.76 7.83
C GLU A 23 -0.68 -0.39 7.86
N SER A 24 -1.86 -0.15 8.44
CA SER A 24 -2.95 -1.13 8.43
C SER A 24 -3.37 -1.52 7.01
N SER A 25 -3.49 -0.54 6.11
CA SER A 25 -3.88 -0.79 4.73
C SER A 25 -2.82 -1.59 3.95
N LEU A 26 -1.54 -1.33 4.19
CA LEU A 26 -0.44 -2.09 3.58
C LEU A 26 -0.50 -3.56 4.04
N ASN A 27 -0.63 -3.78 5.35
CA ASN A 27 -0.75 -5.12 5.92
C ASN A 27 -1.97 -5.88 5.35
N GLU A 28 -3.13 -5.23 5.30
CA GLU A 28 -4.34 -5.84 4.74
C GLU A 28 -4.20 -6.21 3.26
N VAL A 29 -3.53 -5.37 2.45
CA VAL A 29 -3.26 -5.69 1.05
C VAL A 29 -2.31 -6.88 0.94
N MET A 30 -1.22 -6.91 1.72
CA MET A 30 -0.24 -7.99 1.68
C MET A 30 -0.85 -9.32 2.16
N ASP A 31 -1.69 -9.30 3.18
CA ASP A 31 -2.48 -10.45 3.61
C ASP A 31 -3.42 -10.93 2.50
N ALA A 32 -4.11 -10.02 1.82
CA ALA A 32 -4.99 -10.35 0.71
C ALA A 32 -4.23 -10.95 -0.49
N VAL A 33 -3.01 -10.48 -0.75
CA VAL A 33 -2.09 -11.06 -1.75
C VAL A 33 -1.66 -12.46 -1.32
N ALA A 34 -1.26 -12.64 -0.05
CA ALA A 34 -0.79 -13.92 0.47
C ALA A 34 -1.89 -15.00 0.44
N GLN A 35 -3.15 -14.63 0.66
CA GLN A 35 -4.30 -15.53 0.60
C GLN A 35 -4.69 -15.93 -0.83
N LYS A 36 -4.28 -15.17 -1.85
CA LYS A 36 -4.62 -15.40 -3.27
C LYS A 36 -3.40 -15.94 -4.02
N SER A 37 -3.23 -17.26 -4.02
CA SER A 37 -2.07 -17.94 -4.62
C SER A 37 -1.80 -17.58 -6.08
N ASN A 38 -2.85 -17.33 -6.88
CA ASN A 38 -2.76 -16.90 -8.28
C ASN A 38 -2.28 -15.44 -8.44
N VAL A 39 -2.63 -14.56 -7.50
CA VAL A 39 -2.13 -13.18 -7.46
C VAL A 39 -0.66 -13.22 -7.11
N ARG A 40 -0.31 -13.91 -6.02
CA ARG A 40 1.07 -14.05 -5.57
C ARG A 40 1.98 -14.58 -6.67
N SER A 41 1.59 -15.66 -7.34
CA SER A 41 2.39 -16.24 -8.43
C SER A 41 2.57 -15.29 -9.61
N THR A 42 1.57 -14.46 -9.91
CA THR A 42 1.69 -13.45 -10.97
C THR A 42 2.64 -12.32 -10.58
N LEU A 43 2.57 -11.86 -9.33
CA LEU A 43 3.44 -10.80 -8.79
C LEU A 43 4.91 -11.24 -8.73
N GLU A 44 5.15 -12.47 -8.28
CA GLU A 44 6.49 -13.07 -8.15
C GLU A 44 7.05 -13.58 -9.50
N SER A 45 6.23 -13.65 -10.56
CA SER A 45 6.67 -14.16 -11.85
C SER A 45 7.70 -13.24 -12.52
N ALA A 46 8.83 -13.83 -12.94
CA ALA A 46 9.87 -13.15 -13.71
C ALA A 46 9.46 -12.92 -15.18
N THR A 47 8.43 -13.62 -15.67
CA THR A 47 7.97 -13.54 -17.07
C THR A 47 6.66 -12.76 -17.22
N ALA A 48 5.96 -12.46 -16.11
CA ALA A 48 4.80 -11.58 -16.14
C ALA A 48 5.23 -10.15 -16.41
N ASP A 49 4.56 -9.49 -17.35
CA ASP A 49 4.76 -8.06 -17.59
C ASP A 49 4.19 -7.21 -16.45
N VAL A 50 4.59 -5.94 -16.42
CA VAL A 50 4.19 -4.99 -15.38
C VAL A 50 2.67 -4.82 -15.34
N ASP A 51 2.00 -4.81 -16.49
CA ASP A 51 0.55 -4.65 -16.57
C ASP A 51 -0.21 -5.83 -15.94
N ALA A 52 0.25 -7.07 -16.16
CA ALA A 52 -0.30 -8.26 -15.53
C ALA A 52 -0.11 -8.21 -14.01
N LYS A 53 1.07 -7.78 -13.54
CA LYS A 53 1.35 -7.61 -12.11
C LYS A 53 0.46 -6.54 -11.49
N LEU A 54 0.28 -5.39 -12.15
CA LEU A 54 -0.60 -4.31 -11.67
C LEU A 54 -2.06 -4.76 -11.59
N LYS A 55 -2.56 -5.49 -12.58
CA LYS A 55 -3.91 -6.07 -12.55
C LYS A 55 -4.07 -7.10 -11.43
N ALA A 56 -3.07 -7.96 -11.23
CA ALA A 56 -3.08 -8.94 -10.14
C ALA A 56 -3.14 -8.24 -8.77
N LEU A 57 -2.27 -7.25 -8.54
CA LEU A 57 -2.28 -6.43 -7.33
C LEU A 57 -3.66 -5.77 -7.12
N GLN A 58 -4.20 -5.12 -8.16
CA GLN A 58 -5.50 -4.45 -8.07
C GLN A 58 -6.65 -5.42 -7.77
N SER A 59 -6.59 -6.66 -8.25
CA SER A 59 -7.58 -7.71 -7.92
C SER A 59 -7.47 -8.22 -6.47
N ALA A 60 -6.33 -7.98 -5.82
CA ALA A 60 -6.09 -8.36 -4.44
C ALA A 60 -6.45 -7.26 -3.44
N MET A 61 -6.32 -5.99 -3.83
CA MET A 61 -6.58 -4.83 -2.96
C MET A 61 -7.98 -4.87 -2.32
N PRO A 62 -8.07 -4.75 -0.97
CA PRO A 62 -9.33 -4.54 -0.28
C PRO A 62 -10.05 -3.27 -0.76
N LYS A 63 -11.39 -3.31 -0.72
CA LYS A 63 -12.20 -2.13 -0.99
C LYS A 63 -11.93 -1.09 0.11
N GLY A 64 -11.69 0.16 -0.29
CA GLY A 64 -11.41 1.25 0.66
C GLY A 64 -9.93 1.48 0.95
N THR A 65 -9.02 0.72 0.35
CA THR A 65 -7.58 1.00 0.41
C THR A 65 -7.33 2.47 0.00
N PRO A 66 -6.63 3.29 0.82
CA PRO A 66 -6.32 4.69 0.51
C PRO A 66 -5.61 4.83 -0.84
N ILE A 67 -5.92 5.88 -1.60
CA ILE A 67 -5.39 6.05 -2.97
C ILE A 67 -3.86 6.19 -2.96
N GLU A 68 -3.30 6.80 -1.93
CA GLU A 68 -1.86 6.95 -1.73
C GLU A 68 -1.19 5.58 -1.56
N VAL A 69 -1.78 4.70 -0.75
CA VAL A 69 -1.30 3.32 -0.56
C VAL A 69 -1.40 2.53 -1.87
N GLN A 70 -2.51 2.67 -2.61
CA GLN A 70 -2.64 2.03 -3.92
C GLN A 70 -1.55 2.49 -4.90
N ASN A 71 -1.28 3.79 -4.95
CA ASN A 71 -0.28 4.36 -5.85
C ASN A 71 1.13 3.95 -5.44
N PHE A 72 1.43 3.92 -4.14
CA PHE A 72 2.70 3.44 -3.61
C PHE A 72 2.96 1.97 -3.98
N LEU A 73 1.98 1.08 -3.77
CA LEU A 73 2.12 -0.32 -4.13
C LEU A 73 2.27 -0.53 -5.65
N LYS A 74 1.58 0.27 -6.47
CA LYS A 74 1.78 0.24 -7.93
C LYS A 74 3.19 0.67 -8.33
N LEU A 75 3.73 1.70 -7.68
CA LEU A 75 5.11 2.13 -7.89
C LEU A 75 6.10 1.00 -7.54
N LEU A 76 5.92 0.33 -6.40
CA LEU A 76 6.77 -0.81 -6.04
C LEU A 76 6.68 -1.96 -7.04
N VAL A 77 5.50 -2.24 -7.62
CA VAL A 77 5.36 -3.23 -8.69
C VAL A 77 6.15 -2.81 -9.94
N GLN A 78 6.13 -1.52 -10.29
CA GLN A 78 6.84 -0.99 -11.45
C GLN A 78 8.36 -1.07 -11.28
N GLU A 79 8.85 -0.81 -10.07
CA GLU A 79 10.28 -0.89 -9.72
C GLU A 79 10.76 -2.31 -9.40
N GLY A 80 9.84 -3.26 -9.18
CA GLY A 80 10.16 -4.64 -8.80
C GLY A 80 10.42 -4.85 -7.30
N ASP A 81 10.07 -3.86 -6.48
CA ASP A 81 10.38 -3.75 -5.05
C ASP A 81 9.19 -4.13 -4.15
N LEU A 82 8.18 -4.84 -4.66
CA LEU A 82 7.00 -5.19 -3.87
C LEU A 82 7.33 -6.08 -2.65
N ASN A 83 8.46 -6.79 -2.68
CA ASN A 83 8.97 -7.57 -1.56
C ASN A 83 9.55 -6.71 -0.41
N LEU A 84 9.65 -5.39 -0.58
CA LEU A 84 10.10 -4.45 0.46
C LEU A 84 8.94 -3.91 1.31
N VAL A 85 7.69 -4.27 0.98
CA VAL A 85 6.55 -3.95 1.84
C VAL A 85 6.67 -4.76 3.14
N PRO A 86 6.52 -4.13 4.32
CA PRO A 86 6.62 -4.79 5.61
C PRO A 86 5.58 -5.90 5.81
#